data_AF-A0A7W0LHS6-F1
#
_entry.id   AF-A0A7W0LHS6-F1
#
_cell.length_a   1.000
_cell.length_b   1.000
_cell.length_c   1.000
_cell.angle_alpha   90.00
_cell.angle_beta   90.00
_cell.angle_gamma   90.00
#
_symmetry.space_group_name_H-M   'P 1'
#
loop_
_entity.id
_entity.type
_entity.pdbx_description
1 polymer ?
#
loop_
_entity_poly.entity_id
_entity_poly.type
_entity_poly.pdbx_seq_one_letter_code
_entity_poly.pdbx_strand_id
1 'polypeptide(L)'
;RHFVRQEVDACKAMRGVDVFLSHEAPRPFRVHRGMDAGKTPINEILGAMKPRLHLFGHHHAFVDGTAQEVRSICLDLVSTSYLLIDRKTLEYQHLPS
;
A
#
# COMPACT_ATOMS: atom_id res chain seq x y z
N ARG A 1 11.89 2.67 -13.27
CA ARG A 1 12.41 2.06 -12.02
C ARG A 1 12.34 3.17 -10.97
N HIS A 2 11.33 3.14 -10.09
CA HIS A 2 10.89 4.33 -9.35
C HIS A 2 11.66 4.60 -8.05
N PHE A 3 12.50 3.67 -7.61
CA PHE A 3 13.34 3.80 -6.42
C PHE A 3 14.61 2.96 -6.54
N VAL A 4 15.67 3.40 -5.86
CA VAL A 4 16.96 2.70 -5.73
C VAL A 4 17.09 1.99 -4.40
N ARG A 5 18.05 1.08 -4.28
CA ARG A 5 18.23 0.27 -3.05
C ARG A 5 18.43 1.12 -1.80
N GLN A 6 19.20 2.19 -1.91
CA GLN A 6 19.48 3.10 -0.80
C GLN A 6 18.20 3.76 -0.25
N GLU A 7 17.26 4.13 -1.13
CA GLU A 7 15.98 4.72 -0.72
C GLU A 7 15.11 3.70 0.01
N VAL A 8 15.12 2.44 -0.46
CA VAL A 8 14.40 1.33 0.20
C VAL A 8 14.97 1.11 1.61
N ASP A 9 16.29 1.07 1.77
CA ASP A 9 16.93 0.86 3.07
C ASP A 9 16.72 2.06 4.01
N ALA A 10 16.76 3.30 3.51
CA ALA A 10 16.40 4.48 4.30
C ALA A 10 14.93 4.43 4.76
N CYS A 11 14.03 4.02 3.86
CA CYS A 11 12.60 3.90 4.16
C CYS A 11 12.33 2.86 5.25
N LYS A 12 12.99 1.69 5.18
CA LYS A 12 12.92 0.65 6.21
C LYS A 12 13.39 1.10 7.59
N ALA A 13 14.22 2.14 7.67
CA ALA A 13 14.75 2.67 8.92
C ALA A 13 13.81 3.69 9.60
N MET A 14 12.77 4.17 8.91
CA MET A 14 11.80 5.09 9.51
C MET A 14 11.00 4.41 10.64
N ARG A 15 10.60 5.19 11.65
CA ARG A 15 9.89 4.74 12.86
C ARG A 15 8.74 5.68 13.17
N GLY A 16 7.73 5.18 13.88
CA GLY A 16 6.55 5.98 14.24
C GLY A 16 5.66 6.34 13.05
N VAL A 17 5.68 5.51 12.00
CA VAL A 17 4.85 5.70 10.80
C VAL A 17 3.55 4.93 10.98
N ASP A 18 2.44 5.64 11.20
CA ASP A 18 1.11 5.02 11.27
C ASP A 18 0.61 4.60 9.88
N VAL A 19 0.85 5.44 8.86
CA VAL A 19 0.36 5.25 7.50
C VAL A 19 1.53 5.32 6.51
N PHE A 20 1.68 4.28 5.70
CA PHE A 20 2.64 4.25 4.61
C PHE A 20 1.92 4.34 3.26
N LEU A 21 2.44 5.18 2.36
CA LEU A 21 1.90 5.38 1.01
C LEU A 21 2.95 4.97 0.00
N SER A 22 2.61 4.10 -0.94
CA SER A 22 3.47 3.81 -2.10
C SER A 22 2.69 3.84 -3.40
N HIS A 23 3.37 4.17 -4.50
CA HIS A 23 2.71 4.04 -5.80
C HIS A 23 2.51 2.56 -6.18
N GLU A 24 3.53 1.73 -5.92
CA GLU A 24 3.60 0.32 -6.31
C GLU A 24 3.01 -0.61 -5.23
N ALA A 25 2.52 -1.79 -5.65
CA ALA A 25 1.92 -2.79 -4.77
C ALA A 25 2.94 -3.69 -4.04
N PRO A 26 2.59 -4.26 -2.88
CA PRO A 26 3.36 -5.33 -2.25
C PRO A 26 3.11 -6.67 -2.96
N ARG A 27 4.04 -7.62 -2.87
CA ARG A 27 3.80 -8.99 -3.35
C ARG A 27 3.05 -9.84 -2.32
N PRO A 28 2.22 -10.81 -2.76
CA PRO A 28 1.70 -10.92 -4.12
C PRO A 28 0.58 -9.89 -4.34
N PHE A 29 0.50 -9.33 -5.55
CA PHE A 29 -0.66 -8.54 -5.98
C PHE A 29 -1.11 -8.97 -7.37
N ARG A 30 -2.25 -9.65 -7.44
CA ARG A 30 -2.76 -10.32 -8.65
C ARG A 30 -4.15 -9.82 -9.00
N VAL A 31 -4.23 -8.70 -9.70
CA VAL A 31 -5.50 -8.08 -10.12
C VAL A 31 -5.91 -8.48 -11.53
N HIS A 32 -4.96 -8.67 -12.46
CA HIS A 32 -5.28 -9.03 -13.85
C HIS A 32 -4.34 -10.12 -14.41
N ARG A 33 -4.93 -11.18 -14.98
CA ARG A 33 -4.25 -12.30 -15.67
C ARG A 33 -3.28 -13.14 -14.82
N GLY A 34 -3.41 -13.09 -13.48
CA GLY A 34 -2.72 -13.98 -12.55
C GLY A 34 -1.22 -13.71 -12.35
N MET A 35 -0.62 -12.81 -13.13
CA MET A 35 0.76 -12.36 -12.91
C MET A 35 0.82 -11.44 -11.70
N ASP A 36 1.84 -11.65 -10.88
CA ASP A 36 2.10 -10.84 -9.69
C ASP A 36 2.73 -9.50 -10.11
N ALA A 37 1.99 -8.42 -9.90
CA ALA A 37 2.42 -7.07 -10.24
C ALA A 37 3.18 -6.38 -9.10
N GLY A 38 3.17 -6.96 -7.90
CA GLY A 38 3.81 -6.39 -6.71
C GLY A 38 5.33 -6.33 -6.81
N LYS A 39 5.94 -5.49 -5.97
CA LYS A 39 7.39 -5.29 -5.91
C LYS A 39 7.95 -5.75 -4.58
N THR A 40 8.96 -6.62 -4.62
CA THR A 40 9.67 -7.11 -3.41
C THR A 40 10.13 -5.98 -2.48
N PRO A 41 10.64 -4.83 -2.97
CA PRO A 41 11.03 -3.73 -2.09
C PRO A 41 9.89 -3.17 -1.22
N ILE A 42 8.64 -3.21 -1.69
CA ILE A 42 7.49 -2.80 -0.87
C ILE A 42 7.28 -3.80 0.26
N ASN A 43 7.43 -5.12 0.02
CA ASN A 43 7.39 -6.10 1.10
C ASN A 43 8.50 -5.89 2.12
N GLU A 44 9.72 -5.59 1.69
CA GLU A 44 10.82 -5.32 2.62
C GLU A 44 10.53 -4.11 3.52
N ILE A 45 9.96 -3.04 2.96
CA ILE A 45 9.55 -1.86 3.71
C ILE A 45 8.45 -2.21 4.71
N LEU A 46 7.37 -2.88 4.27
CA LEU A 46 6.26 -3.25 5.15
C LEU A 46 6.71 -4.17 6.29
N GLY A 47 7.54 -5.17 5.98
CA GLY A 47 8.04 -6.11 6.99
C GLY A 47 8.96 -5.47 8.03
N ALA A 48 9.73 -4.44 7.65
CA ALA A 48 10.62 -3.73 8.56
C ALA A 48 9.92 -2.60 9.33
N MET A 49 9.06 -1.82 8.66
CA MET A 49 8.40 -0.64 9.22
C MET A 49 7.15 -1.00 10.02
N LYS A 50 6.40 -2.02 9.60
CA LYS A 50 5.10 -2.43 10.17
C LYS A 50 4.15 -1.26 10.49
N PRO A 51 3.82 -0.40 9.49
CA PRO A 51 2.82 0.65 9.70
C PRO A 51 1.46 0.03 10.00
N ARG A 52 0.55 0.80 10.58
CA ARG A 52 -0.82 0.33 10.89
C ARG A 52 -1.68 0.23 9.64
N LEU A 53 -1.42 1.06 8.64
CA LEU A 53 -2.11 1.06 7.35
C LEU A 53 -1.14 1.33 6.21
N HIS A 54 -1.30 0.61 5.12
CA HIS A 54 -0.61 0.84 3.86
C HIS A 54 -1.64 1.14 2.76
N LEU A 55 -1.47 2.24 2.03
CA LEU A 55 -2.27 2.53 0.84
C LEU A 55 -1.36 2.55 -0.39
N PHE A 56 -1.84 1.96 -1.48
CA PHE A 56 -1.10 1.95 -2.74
C PHE A 56 -1.98 2.13 -3.97
N GLY A 57 -1.36 2.53 -5.08
CA GLY A 57 -2.05 2.85 -6.33
C GLY A 57 -1.56 2.01 -7.50
N HIS A 58 -1.36 2.68 -8.64
CA HIS A 58 -0.85 2.15 -9.92
C HIS A 58 -1.79 1.17 -10.66
N HIS A 59 -2.60 0.41 -9.94
CA HIS A 59 -3.42 -0.65 -10.53
C HIS A 59 -4.90 -0.30 -10.70
N HIS A 60 -5.35 0.81 -10.09
CA HIS A 60 -6.69 1.37 -10.29
C HIS A 60 -7.81 0.35 -10.03
N ALA A 61 -7.61 -0.48 -9.02
CA ALA A 61 -8.52 -1.56 -8.66
C ALA A 61 -8.58 -1.64 -7.14
N PHE A 62 -9.73 -1.27 -6.58
CA PHE A 62 -9.93 -1.35 -5.15
C PHE A 62 -9.77 -2.77 -4.63
N VAL A 63 -8.79 -2.97 -3.76
CA VAL A 63 -8.50 -4.25 -3.11
C VAL A 63 -8.09 -3.95 -1.68
N ASP A 64 -8.87 -4.43 -0.71
CA ASP A 64 -8.45 -4.49 0.71
C ASP A 64 -7.88 -5.87 1.00
N GLY A 65 -6.69 -5.90 1.58
CA GLY A 65 -5.97 -7.13 1.87
C GLY A 65 -4.90 -6.93 2.93
N THR A 66 -4.02 -7.92 3.06
CA THR A 66 -2.92 -7.89 4.02
C THR A 66 -1.63 -8.33 3.34
N ALA A 67 -0.56 -7.59 3.59
CA ALA A 67 0.79 -7.93 3.15
C ALA A 67 1.77 -7.71 4.29
N GLN A 68 2.60 -8.70 4.60
CA GLN A 68 3.56 -8.63 5.72
C GLN A 68 2.88 -8.25 7.06
N GLU A 69 1.69 -8.81 7.31
CA GLU A 69 0.85 -8.53 8.50
C GLU A 69 0.30 -7.09 8.56
N VAL A 70 0.49 -6.28 7.52
CA VAL A 70 0.00 -4.90 7.42
C VAL A 70 -1.23 -4.85 6.53
N ARG A 71 -2.33 -4.24 7.01
CA ARG A 71 -3.52 -3.93 6.19
C ARG A 71 -3.09 -3.05 5.03
N SER A 72 -3.30 -3.53 3.81
CA SER A 72 -2.79 -2.94 2.57
C SER A 72 -3.95 -2.78 1.59
N ILE A 73 -4.26 -1.52 1.25
CA ILE A 73 -5.40 -1.19 0.40
C ILE A 73 -4.92 -0.59 -0.92
N CYS A 74 -5.31 -1.21 -2.03
CA CYS A 74 -5.18 -0.62 -3.35
C CYS A 74 -6.32 0.38 -3.58
N LEU A 75 -5.99 1.57 -4.04
CA LEU A 75 -6.96 2.62 -4.35
C LEU A 75 -7.46 2.47 -5.80
N ASP A 76 -8.74 2.78 -6.01
CA ASP A 76 -9.32 2.98 -7.34
C ASP A 76 -8.73 4.23 -8.03
N LEU A 77 -9.13 4.42 -9.29
CA LEU A 77 -9.07 5.74 -9.91
C LEU A 77 -9.77 6.78 -9.03
N VAL A 78 -9.17 7.97 -8.93
CA VAL A 78 -9.75 9.11 -8.21
C VAL A 78 -11.12 9.53 -8.76
N SER A 79 -11.37 9.28 -10.05
CA SER A 79 -12.67 9.54 -10.69
C SER A 79 -13.73 8.48 -10.39
N THR A 80 -13.38 7.39 -9.72
CA THR A 80 -14.28 6.28 -9.40
C THR A 80 -14.69 6.32 -7.95
N SER A 81 -13.74 6.45 -7.03
CA SER A 81 -14.02 6.43 -5.60
C SER A 81 -12.89 7.04 -4.76
N TYR A 82 -13.19 7.29 -3.48
CA TYR A 82 -12.24 7.75 -2.48
C TYR A 82 -12.48 7.09 -1.12
N LEU A 83 -11.49 7.20 -0.23
CA LEU A 83 -11.58 6.72 1.15
C LEU A 83 -11.68 7.89 2.11
N LEU A 84 -12.65 7.84 3.02
CA LEU A 84 -12.63 8.65 4.25
C LEU A 84 -12.11 7.78 5.39
N ILE A 85 -10.98 8.18 5.99
CA ILE A 85 -10.29 7.38 7.02
C ILE A 85 -10.40 8.08 8.37
N ASP A 86 -10.86 7.35 9.39
CA ASP A 86 -10.82 7.84 10.77
C ASP A 86 -9.38 7.92 11.26
N ARG A 87 -8.98 9.10 11.74
CA ARG A 87 -7.60 9.36 12.14
C ARG A 87 -7.11 8.46 13.28
N LYS A 88 -7.99 8.07 14.21
CA LYS A 88 -7.60 7.34 15.43
C LYS A 88 -7.59 5.84 15.19
N THR A 89 -8.64 5.32 14.57
CA THR A 89 -8.82 3.88 14.36
C THR A 89 -8.19 3.41 13.06
N LEU A 90 -8.08 4.29 12.06
CA LEU A 90 -7.74 3.97 10.66
C LEU A 90 -8.77 3.09 9.96
N GLU A 91 -9.99 3.01 10.50
CA GLU A 91 -11.13 2.48 9.76
C GLU A 91 -11.50 3.42 8.62
N TYR A 92 -12.00 2.87 7.51
CA TYR A 92 -12.34 3.65 6.33
C TYR A 92 -13.78 3.45 5.88
N GLN A 93 -14.32 4.48 5.22
CA GLN A 93 -15.49 4.39 4.35
C GLN A 93 -15.03 4.53 2.90
N HIS A 94 -15.50 3.63 2.04
CA HIS A 94 -15.25 3.66 0.60
C HIS A 94 -16.47 4.26 -0.09
N LEU A 95 -16.30 5.44 -0.70
CA LEU A 95 -17.38 6.23 -1.25
C LEU A 95 -17.13 6.51 -2.74
N PRO A 96 -18.18 6.54 -3.58
CA PRO A 96 -18.03 6.93 -4.97
C PRO A 96 -17.67 8.42 -5.09
N SER A 97 -16.90 8.77 -6.12
CA SER A 97 -16.55 10.16 -6.47
C SER A 97 -17.68 10.89 -7.20
#